data_AF-T0ZYC7-F1
#
_entry.id   AF-T0ZYC7-F1
#
_cell.length_a   1.000
_cell.length_b   1.000
_cell.length_c   1.000
_cell.angle_alpha   90.00
_cell.angle_beta   90.00
_cell.angle_gamma   90.00
#
_symmetry.space_group_name_H-M   'P 1'
#
loop_
_entity.id
_entity.type
_entity.pdbx_description
1 polymer ?
#
loop_
_entity_poly.entity_id
_entity_poly.type
_entity_poly.pdbx_seq_one_letter_code
_entity_poly.pdbx_strand_id
1 'polypeptide(L)'
;FTKNADEVAVIESVFGETLGVLVYQEELLRIAELVAGFNPPERDNLLRAVSKKDREAMDRSGGLFVAGAQADVDMAGKPKLAFSLRTAENLWEAMKSSGEYSFNKSHSVGYARLSFITAWLKANYPAEFAAGWLARADNQEKRLAFLGALAEDGVALRHPDVNASSVDPTVASDGAVLLGLGKIRDVGSVGEAIIAERERNGPYHSLLDLATRVKVSQPARRISITALRALIESGACDAFGTRKGCSKRS
;
A
#
# COMPACT_ATOMS: atom_id res chain seq x y z
N PHE A 1 20.08 -27.03 11.24
CA PHE A 1 19.80 -28.34 10.61
C PHE A 1 20.96 -29.32 10.73
N THR A 2 22.20 -28.91 10.43
CA THR A 2 23.38 -29.78 10.39
C THR A 2 24.67 -29.01 10.68
N LYS A 3 25.79 -29.73 10.87
CA LYS A 3 27.17 -29.17 10.91
C LYS A 3 28.00 -29.58 9.69
N ASN A 4 27.47 -30.41 8.80
CA ASN A 4 28.14 -30.79 7.57
C ASN A 4 28.13 -29.59 6.59
N ALA A 5 29.31 -29.16 6.14
CA ALA A 5 29.46 -27.98 5.30
C ALA A 5 28.73 -28.10 3.95
N ASP A 6 28.73 -29.29 3.34
CA ASP A 6 28.08 -29.52 2.04
C ASP A 6 26.56 -29.46 2.17
N GLU A 7 26.02 -30.06 3.23
CA GLU A 7 24.58 -29.98 3.53
C GLU A 7 24.17 -28.54 3.87
N VAL A 8 24.99 -27.81 4.63
CA VAL A 8 24.75 -26.38 4.93
C VAL A 8 24.70 -25.57 3.64
N ALA A 9 25.65 -25.76 2.73
CA ALA A 9 25.69 -25.01 1.48
C ALA A 9 24.42 -25.18 0.64
N VAL A 10 23.88 -26.41 0.55
CA VAL A 10 22.63 -26.66 -0.15
C VAL A 10 21.44 -26.01 0.56
N ILE A 11 21.35 -26.12 1.88
CA ILE A 11 20.27 -25.53 2.67
C ILE A 11 20.30 -23.99 2.59
N GLU A 12 21.47 -23.38 2.71
CA GLU A 12 21.65 -21.92 2.58
C GLU A 12 21.34 -21.42 1.17
N SER A 13 21.54 -22.22 0.12
CA SER A 13 21.15 -21.84 -1.23
C SER A 13 19.64 -21.61 -1.40
N VAL A 14 18.82 -22.12 -0.47
CA VAL A 14 17.36 -21.97 -0.47
C VAL A 14 16.91 -20.99 0.62
N PHE A 15 17.41 -21.15 1.85
CA PHE A 15 16.93 -20.37 3.01
C PHE A 15 17.83 -19.19 3.37
N GLY A 16 18.89 -18.92 2.61
CA GLY A 16 19.84 -17.84 2.89
C GLY A 16 19.18 -16.46 2.84
N GLU A 17 18.29 -16.23 1.87
CA GLU A 17 17.53 -14.98 1.75
C GLU A 17 16.61 -14.72 2.96
N THR A 18 16.18 -15.78 3.63
CA THR A 18 15.26 -15.77 4.77
C THR A 18 15.95 -16.10 6.09
N LEU A 19 17.29 -15.99 6.14
CA LEU A 19 18.12 -16.19 7.33
C LEU A 19 17.88 -17.55 8.02
N GLY A 20 17.60 -18.59 7.23
CA GLY A 20 17.37 -19.95 7.72
C GLY A 20 15.94 -20.24 8.17
N VAL A 21 15.01 -19.30 7.98
CA VAL A 21 13.58 -19.47 8.31
C VAL A 21 12.79 -19.83 7.06
N LEU A 22 12.01 -20.90 7.10
CA LEU A 22 11.15 -21.27 5.97
C LEU A 22 9.87 -20.41 5.99
N VAL A 23 9.79 -19.46 5.07
CA VAL A 23 8.71 -18.46 4.99
C VAL A 23 7.82 -18.71 3.78
N TYR A 24 8.38 -19.19 2.67
CA TYR A 24 7.68 -19.27 1.38
C TYR A 24 7.42 -20.70 0.91
N GLN A 25 6.30 -20.89 0.21
CA GLN A 25 5.94 -22.15 -0.43
C GLN A 25 7.00 -22.57 -1.48
N GLU A 26 7.52 -21.59 -2.22
CA GLU A 26 8.56 -21.80 -3.22
C GLU A 26 9.87 -22.35 -2.61
N GLU A 27 10.19 -21.99 -1.36
CA GLU A 27 11.33 -22.54 -0.62
C GLU A 27 11.12 -24.02 -0.27
N LEU A 28 9.90 -24.40 0.15
CA LEU A 28 9.53 -25.80 0.41
C LEU A 28 9.68 -26.66 -0.85
N LEU A 29 9.24 -26.15 -1.99
CA LEU A 29 9.37 -26.86 -3.26
C LEU A 29 10.81 -26.96 -3.72
N ARG A 30 11.61 -25.91 -3.49
CA ARG A 30 13.02 -25.89 -3.91
C ARG A 30 13.87 -26.81 -3.05
N ILE A 31 13.63 -26.88 -1.73
CA ILE A 31 14.35 -27.79 -0.85
C ILE A 31 13.97 -29.26 -1.15
N ALA A 32 12.70 -29.54 -1.45
CA ALA A 32 12.26 -30.88 -1.87
C ALA A 32 12.92 -31.34 -3.18
N GLU A 33 13.09 -30.42 -4.12
CA GLU A 33 13.82 -30.68 -5.37
C GLU A 33 15.30 -30.98 -5.11
N LEU A 34 16.00 -30.10 -4.38
CA LEU A 34 17.45 -30.19 -4.20
C LEU A 34 17.89 -31.31 -3.24
N VAL A 35 17.14 -31.50 -2.16
CA VAL A 35 17.48 -32.47 -1.11
C VAL A 35 16.92 -33.83 -1.46
N ALA A 36 15.60 -33.94 -1.71
CA ALA A 36 14.96 -35.22 -1.95
C ALA A 36 14.91 -35.64 -3.43
N GLY A 37 15.32 -34.78 -4.35
CA GLY A 37 15.32 -35.08 -5.78
C GLY A 37 13.91 -35.12 -6.39
N PHE A 38 12.93 -34.43 -5.79
CA PHE A 38 11.55 -34.47 -6.26
C PHE A 38 11.41 -33.94 -7.70
N ASN A 39 10.79 -34.76 -8.55
CA ASN A 39 10.43 -34.37 -9.92
C ASN A 39 9.19 -33.42 -9.92
N PRO A 40 8.80 -32.84 -11.07
CA PRO A 40 7.68 -31.91 -11.12
C PRO A 40 6.35 -32.46 -10.58
N PRO A 41 5.95 -33.73 -10.88
CA PRO A 41 4.77 -34.34 -10.25
C PRO A 41 4.82 -34.39 -8.72
N GLU A 42 5.93 -34.83 -8.13
CA GLU A 42 6.03 -34.93 -6.66
C GLU A 42 6.04 -33.58 -5.97
N ARG A 43 6.64 -32.57 -6.61
CA ARG A 43 6.58 -31.18 -6.12
C ARG A 43 5.14 -30.65 -6.13
N ASP A 44 4.37 -30.96 -7.17
CA ASP A 44 2.96 -30.58 -7.23
C ASP A 44 2.10 -31.31 -6.17
N ASN A 45 2.39 -32.59 -5.93
CA ASN A 45 1.76 -33.35 -4.84
C ASN A 45 2.06 -32.72 -3.47
N LEU A 46 3.33 -32.37 -3.21
CA LEU A 46 3.74 -31.69 -1.97
C LEU A 46 3.05 -30.33 -1.82
N LEU A 47 2.99 -29.52 -2.89
CA LEU A 47 2.32 -28.22 -2.86
C LEU A 47 0.83 -28.37 -2.51
N ARG A 48 0.14 -29.34 -3.13
CA ARG A 48 -1.26 -29.63 -2.85
C ARG A 48 -1.47 -30.12 -1.42
N ALA A 49 -0.58 -30.95 -0.91
CA ALA A 49 -0.62 -31.45 0.47
C ALA A 49 -0.51 -30.30 1.48
N VAL A 50 0.48 -29.41 1.29
CA VAL A 50 0.68 -28.21 2.10
C VAL A 50 -0.54 -27.28 2.03
N SER A 51 -1.03 -27.01 0.81
CA SER A 51 -2.16 -26.07 0.60
C SER A 51 -3.46 -26.57 1.21
N LYS A 52 -3.72 -27.88 1.15
CA LYS A 52 -4.95 -28.50 1.67
C LYS A 52 -4.85 -28.92 3.14
N LYS A 53 -3.67 -28.81 3.76
CA LYS A 53 -3.37 -29.33 5.10
C LYS A 53 -3.72 -30.84 5.21
N ASP A 54 -3.44 -31.58 4.15
CA ASP A 54 -3.75 -33.01 4.06
C ASP A 54 -2.66 -33.82 4.77
N ARG A 55 -2.98 -34.32 5.96
CA ARG A 55 -2.03 -35.07 6.80
C ARG A 55 -1.51 -36.33 6.14
N GLU A 56 -2.37 -37.09 5.46
CA GLU A 56 -1.98 -38.35 4.84
C GLU A 56 -1.07 -38.11 3.63
N ALA A 57 -1.38 -37.07 2.83
CA ALA A 57 -0.52 -36.66 1.73
C ALA A 57 0.83 -36.09 2.22
N MET A 58 0.84 -35.38 3.35
CA MET A 58 2.07 -34.91 3.98
C MET A 58 2.92 -36.09 4.47
N ASP A 59 2.35 -37.07 5.18
CA ASP A 59 3.11 -38.23 5.67
C ASP A 59 3.72 -39.04 4.53
N ARG A 60 2.97 -39.26 3.43
CA ARG A 60 3.51 -39.87 2.21
C ARG A 60 4.67 -39.07 1.62
N SER A 61 4.51 -37.76 1.50
CA SER A 61 5.56 -36.88 0.99
C SER A 61 6.79 -36.88 1.90
N GLY A 62 6.61 -37.03 3.21
CA GLY A 62 7.70 -37.12 4.18
C GLY A 62 8.53 -38.37 4.04
N GLY A 63 7.88 -39.52 3.86
CA GLY A 63 8.58 -40.78 3.58
C GLY A 63 9.42 -40.69 2.30
N LEU A 64 8.84 -40.14 1.23
CA LEU A 64 9.56 -39.89 -0.03
C LEU A 64 10.70 -38.88 0.15
N PHE A 65 10.48 -37.83 0.93
CA PHE A 65 11.49 -36.80 1.17
C PHE A 65 12.71 -37.38 1.89
N VAL A 66 12.51 -38.10 2.99
CA VAL A 66 13.61 -38.67 3.78
C VAL A 66 14.37 -39.73 2.98
N ALA A 67 13.65 -40.63 2.28
CA ALA A 67 14.29 -41.64 1.44
C ALA A 67 15.08 -41.01 0.28
N GLY A 68 14.49 -40.03 -0.40
CA GLY A 68 15.14 -39.27 -1.47
C GLY A 68 16.35 -38.49 -0.95
N ALA A 69 16.28 -37.90 0.24
CA ALA A 69 17.36 -37.13 0.84
C ALA A 69 18.63 -37.96 1.04
N GLN A 70 18.48 -39.21 1.45
CA GLN A 70 19.60 -40.14 1.68
C GLN A 70 20.19 -40.72 0.38
N ALA A 71 19.47 -40.64 -0.74
CA ALA A 71 19.97 -41.10 -2.03
C ALA A 71 21.05 -40.16 -2.59
N ASP A 72 22.00 -40.73 -3.32
CA ASP A 72 23.05 -40.03 -4.07
C ASP A 72 22.62 -39.66 -5.51
N VAL A 73 21.38 -39.98 -5.89
CA VAL A 73 20.76 -39.63 -7.16
C VAL A 73 19.35 -39.06 -6.96
N ASP A 74 18.93 -38.15 -7.84
CA ASP A 74 17.56 -37.62 -7.88
C ASP A 74 16.58 -38.58 -8.59
N MET A 75 15.28 -38.24 -8.60
CA MET A 75 14.25 -39.06 -9.28
C MET A 75 14.39 -39.09 -10.82
N ALA A 76 15.29 -38.29 -11.40
CA ALA A 76 15.65 -38.30 -12.81
C ALA A 76 16.99 -39.02 -13.08
N GLY A 77 17.63 -39.59 -12.06
CA GLY A 77 18.89 -40.32 -12.16
C GLY A 77 20.14 -39.44 -12.20
N LYS A 78 20.05 -38.15 -11.86
CA LYS A 78 21.21 -37.26 -11.78
C LYS A 78 21.86 -37.35 -10.40
N PRO A 79 23.21 -37.37 -10.32
CA PRO A 79 23.90 -37.34 -9.04
C PRO A 79 23.53 -36.12 -8.19
N LYS A 80 23.36 -36.32 -6.89
CA LYS A 80 23.13 -35.27 -5.89
C LYS A 80 23.82 -35.62 -4.57
N LEU A 81 23.87 -34.66 -3.65
CA LEU A 81 24.38 -34.89 -2.31
C LEU A 81 23.44 -35.84 -1.54
N ALA A 82 24.01 -36.89 -0.94
CA ALA A 82 23.32 -37.74 0.03
C ALA A 82 23.38 -37.09 1.41
N PHE A 83 22.22 -36.74 1.96
CA PHE A 83 22.10 -36.14 3.28
C PHE A 83 22.07 -37.21 4.36
N SER A 84 22.59 -36.88 5.54
CA SER A 84 22.42 -37.72 6.72
C SER A 84 20.94 -37.81 7.12
N LEU A 85 20.53 -38.97 7.65
CA LEU A 85 19.16 -39.22 8.09
C LEU A 85 18.66 -38.12 9.03
N ARG A 86 19.49 -37.77 10.01
CA ARG A 86 19.18 -36.74 11.01
C ARG A 86 18.91 -35.38 10.36
N THR A 87 19.70 -34.99 9.36
CA THR A 87 19.47 -33.72 8.66
C THR A 87 18.17 -33.77 7.84
N ALA A 88 17.91 -34.88 7.16
CA ALA A 88 16.69 -35.08 6.38
C ALA A 88 15.43 -35.02 7.26
N GLU A 89 15.41 -35.71 8.40
CA GLU A 89 14.30 -35.68 9.36
C GLU A 89 14.09 -34.27 9.92
N ASN A 90 15.16 -33.59 10.34
CA ASN A 90 15.06 -32.21 10.85
C ASN A 90 14.53 -31.24 9.80
N LEU A 91 14.97 -31.36 8.54
CA LEU A 91 14.46 -30.55 7.44
C LEU A 91 12.98 -30.82 7.22
N TRP A 92 12.57 -32.08 7.21
CA TRP A 92 11.18 -32.46 7.02
C TRP A 92 10.27 -31.93 8.14
N GLU A 93 10.69 -32.03 9.40
CA GLU A 93 9.94 -31.45 10.52
C GLU A 93 9.78 -29.93 10.39
N ALA A 94 10.83 -29.22 9.98
CA ALA A 94 10.73 -27.80 9.71
C ALA A 94 9.80 -27.48 8.53
N MET A 95 9.86 -28.27 7.45
CA MET A 95 8.95 -28.14 6.31
C MET A 95 7.49 -28.36 6.72
N LYS A 96 7.20 -29.37 7.54
CA LYS A 96 5.85 -29.63 8.07
C LYS A 96 5.35 -28.46 8.91
N SER A 97 6.17 -27.97 9.83
CA SER A 97 5.81 -26.84 10.70
C SER A 97 5.57 -25.56 9.91
N SER A 98 6.39 -25.28 8.89
CA SER A 98 6.25 -24.08 8.06
C SER A 98 5.13 -24.20 7.03
N GLY A 99 4.76 -25.41 6.60
CA GLY A 99 3.67 -25.62 5.63
C GLY A 99 2.35 -24.98 6.08
N GLU A 100 2.07 -24.94 7.38
CA GLU A 100 0.85 -24.33 7.94
C GLU A 100 0.78 -22.81 7.80
N TYR A 101 1.93 -22.14 7.71
CA TYR A 101 2.07 -20.67 7.73
C TYR A 101 2.79 -20.10 6.51
N SER A 102 3.24 -20.96 5.59
CA SER A 102 4.01 -20.55 4.42
C SER A 102 3.20 -19.67 3.47
N PHE A 103 3.84 -18.63 2.97
CA PHE A 103 3.23 -17.66 2.06
C PHE A 103 3.65 -17.94 0.61
N ASN A 104 2.83 -17.51 -0.33
CA ASN A 104 3.23 -17.47 -1.74
C ASN A 104 4.19 -16.29 -1.97
N LYS A 105 5.43 -16.55 -2.36
CA LYS A 105 6.47 -15.53 -2.58
C LYS A 105 6.09 -14.58 -3.70
N SER A 106 5.57 -15.10 -4.83
CA SER A 106 5.21 -14.26 -5.97
C SER A 106 4.15 -13.20 -5.62
N HIS A 107 3.13 -13.59 -4.85
CA HIS A 107 2.11 -12.68 -4.35
C HIS A 107 2.70 -11.66 -3.37
N SER A 108 3.53 -12.13 -2.44
CA SER A 108 4.17 -11.30 -1.42
C SER A 108 5.08 -10.23 -2.03
N VAL A 109 5.90 -10.58 -3.03
CA VAL A 109 6.80 -9.65 -3.73
C VAL A 109 6.02 -8.57 -4.47
N GLY A 110 4.89 -8.92 -5.10
CA GLY A 110 4.04 -7.95 -5.78
C GLY A 110 3.53 -6.84 -4.84
N TYR A 111 3.00 -7.23 -3.68
CA TYR A 111 2.52 -6.27 -2.67
C TYR A 111 3.65 -5.54 -1.95
N ALA A 112 4.78 -6.20 -1.70
CA ALA A 112 5.96 -5.57 -1.11
C ALA A 112 6.47 -4.44 -2.00
N ARG A 113 6.48 -4.63 -3.33
CA ARG A 113 6.87 -3.59 -4.29
C ARG A 113 5.96 -2.36 -4.21
N LEU A 114 4.64 -2.56 -4.14
CA LEU A 114 3.68 -1.46 -4.00
C LEU A 114 3.87 -0.72 -2.68
N SER A 115 4.08 -1.46 -1.59
CA SER A 115 4.33 -0.91 -0.26
C SER A 115 5.61 -0.07 -0.24
N PHE A 116 6.69 -0.58 -0.85
CA PHE A 116 7.95 0.14 -1.00
C PHE A 116 7.79 1.43 -1.81
N ILE A 117 7.12 1.38 -2.96
CA ILE A 117 6.88 2.59 -3.79
C ILE A 117 6.07 3.62 -3.01
N THR A 118 5.04 3.19 -2.28
CA THR A 118 4.19 4.08 -1.47
C THR A 118 5.01 4.73 -0.36
N ALA A 119 5.83 3.96 0.36
CA ALA A 119 6.72 4.46 1.40
C ALA A 119 7.79 5.42 0.83
N TRP A 120 8.36 5.08 -0.33
CA TRP A 120 9.33 5.92 -1.01
C TRP A 120 8.73 7.27 -1.44
N LEU A 121 7.50 7.28 -1.98
CA LEU A 121 6.79 8.51 -2.31
C LEU A 121 6.53 9.34 -1.06
N LYS A 122 6.06 8.72 0.04
CA LYS A 122 5.86 9.42 1.31
C LYS A 122 7.16 10.03 1.85
N ALA A 123 8.28 9.31 1.75
CA ALA A 123 9.57 9.77 2.29
C ALA A 123 10.23 10.86 1.45
N ASN A 124 10.09 10.84 0.12
CA ASN A 124 10.79 11.75 -0.78
C ASN A 124 9.92 12.92 -1.29
N TYR A 125 8.60 12.72 -1.34
CA TYR A 125 7.61 13.69 -1.82
C TYR A 125 6.43 13.77 -0.84
N PRO A 126 6.66 14.12 0.43
CA PRO A 126 5.65 14.03 1.48
C PRO A 126 4.45 14.95 1.22
N ALA A 127 4.66 16.14 0.65
CA ALA A 127 3.58 17.08 0.33
C ALA A 127 2.71 16.57 -0.83
N GLU A 128 3.32 16.07 -1.90
CA GLU A 128 2.62 15.52 -3.07
C GLU A 128 1.89 14.23 -2.70
N PHE A 129 2.53 13.37 -1.90
CA PHE A 129 1.91 12.17 -1.34
C PHE A 129 0.68 12.52 -0.50
N ALA A 130 0.81 13.51 0.40
CA ALA A 130 -0.28 13.99 1.23
C ALA A 130 -1.43 14.57 0.39
N ALA A 131 -1.12 15.40 -0.61
CA ALA A 131 -2.11 15.97 -1.51
C ALA A 131 -2.87 14.87 -2.29
N GLY A 132 -2.15 13.91 -2.86
CA GLY A 132 -2.73 12.77 -3.58
C GLY A 132 -3.58 11.86 -2.68
N TRP A 133 -3.14 11.61 -1.45
CA TRP A 133 -3.90 10.82 -0.48
C TRP A 133 -5.19 11.54 -0.07
N LEU A 134 -5.10 12.84 0.26
CA LEU A 134 -6.25 13.66 0.64
C LEU A 134 -7.25 13.84 -0.51
N ALA A 135 -6.78 13.81 -1.77
CA ALA A 135 -7.62 13.81 -2.95
C ALA A 135 -8.51 12.55 -3.05
N ARG A 136 -8.07 11.40 -2.53
CA ARG A 136 -8.79 10.11 -2.60
C ARG A 136 -9.45 9.67 -1.30
N ALA A 137 -9.20 10.37 -0.20
CA ALA A 137 -9.76 10.02 1.10
C ALA A 137 -11.26 10.37 1.16
N ASP A 138 -12.15 9.38 1.05
CA ASP A 138 -13.60 9.60 1.12
C ASP A 138 -14.17 9.51 2.54
N ASN A 139 -13.42 8.92 3.47
CA ASN A 139 -13.82 8.77 4.87
C ASN A 139 -13.27 9.94 5.72
N GLN A 140 -14.18 10.68 6.38
CA GLN A 140 -13.83 11.84 7.21
C GLN A 140 -12.95 11.49 8.41
N GLU A 141 -13.21 10.37 9.09
CA GLU A 141 -12.43 9.92 10.25
C GLU A 141 -10.99 9.60 9.83
N LYS A 142 -10.81 8.84 8.73
CA LYS A 142 -9.49 8.56 8.17
C LYS A 142 -8.76 9.84 7.77
N ARG A 143 -9.50 10.80 7.18
CA ARG A 143 -8.93 12.09 6.80
C ARG A 143 -8.41 12.85 8.01
N LEU A 144 -9.20 12.94 9.09
CA LEU A 144 -8.78 13.63 10.32
C LEU A 144 -7.56 12.96 10.97
N ALA A 145 -7.54 11.62 11.03
CA ALA A 145 -6.38 10.89 11.53
C ALA A 145 -5.12 11.16 10.70
N PHE A 146 -5.25 11.16 9.38
CA PHE A 146 -4.13 11.44 8.48
C PHE A 146 -3.64 12.88 8.59
N LEU A 147 -4.53 13.87 8.71
CA LEU A 147 -4.14 15.27 8.93
C LEU A 147 -3.31 15.46 10.20
N GLY A 148 -3.58 14.70 11.26
CA GLY A 148 -2.74 14.68 12.46
C GLY A 148 -1.33 14.14 12.17
N ALA A 149 -1.23 13.04 11.42
CA ALA A 149 0.04 12.43 11.05
C ALA A 149 0.90 13.32 10.12
N LEU A 150 0.27 14.12 9.26
CA LEU A 150 1.02 15.05 8.37
C LEU A 150 1.86 16.06 9.13
N ALA A 151 1.39 16.50 10.31
CA ALA A 151 2.17 17.40 11.16
C ALA A 151 3.43 16.73 11.71
N GLU A 152 3.34 15.44 12.05
CA GLU A 152 4.50 14.63 12.47
C GLU A 152 5.49 14.41 11.32
N ASP A 153 4.99 14.31 10.08
CA ASP A 153 5.79 14.20 8.86
C ASP A 153 6.39 15.55 8.40
N GLY A 154 6.15 16.65 9.14
CA GLY A 154 6.67 17.99 8.82
C GLY A 154 5.99 18.67 7.62
N VAL A 155 4.82 18.18 7.20
CA VAL A 155 4.06 18.72 6.06
C VAL A 155 3.19 19.88 6.53
N ALA A 156 3.49 21.08 6.05
CA ALA A 156 2.65 22.25 6.29
C ALA A 156 1.33 22.14 5.52
N LEU A 157 0.21 22.38 6.21
CA LEU A 157 -1.13 22.40 5.61
C LEU A 157 -1.67 23.83 5.56
N ARG A 158 -2.20 24.22 4.41
CA ARG A 158 -2.92 25.49 4.22
C ARG A 158 -4.41 25.26 4.07
N HIS A 159 -5.17 26.17 4.67
CA HIS A 159 -6.60 26.28 4.40
C HIS A 159 -6.85 26.44 2.89
N PRO A 160 -8.02 26.04 2.39
CA PRO A 160 -8.39 26.36 1.02
C PRO A 160 -8.33 27.88 0.79
N ASP A 161 -8.24 28.29 -0.48
CA ASP A 161 -8.28 29.68 -0.94
C ASP A 161 -9.01 29.74 -2.29
N VAL A 162 -10.06 30.55 -2.42
CA VAL A 162 -10.80 30.68 -3.69
C VAL A 162 -9.93 31.18 -4.86
N ASN A 163 -8.85 31.90 -4.57
CA ASN A 163 -7.93 32.46 -5.57
C ASN A 163 -6.75 31.53 -5.92
N ALA A 164 -6.46 30.51 -5.10
CA ALA A 164 -5.30 29.63 -5.31
C ALA A 164 -5.64 28.13 -5.38
N SER A 165 -6.66 27.66 -4.64
CA SER A 165 -6.99 26.24 -4.57
C SER A 165 -7.56 25.70 -5.88
N SER A 166 -7.28 24.42 -6.12
CA SER A 166 -7.91 23.58 -7.15
C SER A 166 -9.10 22.80 -6.56
N VAL A 167 -9.70 21.90 -7.33
CA VAL A 167 -10.79 21.02 -6.85
C VAL A 167 -10.26 20.05 -5.81
N ASP A 168 -9.19 19.35 -6.16
CA ASP A 168 -8.45 18.47 -5.26
C ASP A 168 -7.28 19.21 -4.58
N PRO A 169 -6.78 18.70 -3.43
CA PRO A 169 -5.60 19.25 -2.79
C PRO A 169 -4.37 19.23 -3.71
N THR A 170 -3.55 20.28 -3.61
CA THR A 170 -2.33 20.46 -4.40
C THR A 170 -1.18 20.90 -3.52
N VAL A 171 0.03 20.93 -4.07
CA VAL A 171 1.21 21.48 -3.39
C VAL A 171 1.41 22.93 -3.86
N ALA A 172 1.45 23.86 -2.92
CA ALA A 172 1.72 25.26 -3.17
C ALA A 172 3.22 25.49 -3.48
N SER A 173 3.57 26.66 -4.01
CA SER A 173 4.94 27.00 -4.40
C SER A 173 5.96 26.97 -3.25
N ASP A 174 5.51 27.11 -2.01
CA ASP A 174 6.31 27.00 -0.80
C ASP A 174 6.37 25.58 -0.20
N GLY A 175 5.83 24.58 -0.91
CA GLY A 175 5.85 23.18 -0.49
C GLY A 175 4.72 22.79 0.48
N ALA A 176 3.86 23.72 0.88
CA ALA A 176 2.71 23.43 1.73
C ALA A 176 1.58 22.76 0.93
N VAL A 177 0.83 21.85 1.56
CA VAL A 177 -0.37 21.25 0.97
C VAL A 177 -1.52 22.24 1.06
N LEU A 178 -2.01 22.69 -0.09
CA LEU A 178 -3.18 23.56 -0.21
C LEU A 178 -4.44 22.71 -0.36
N LEU A 179 -5.38 22.84 0.57
CA LEU A 179 -6.63 22.08 0.52
C LEU A 179 -7.48 22.49 -0.70
N GLY A 180 -8.08 21.49 -1.35
CA GLY A 180 -8.95 21.68 -2.51
C GLY A 180 -10.36 22.14 -2.15
N LEU A 181 -10.95 22.99 -2.99
CA LEU A 181 -12.31 23.51 -2.79
C LEU A 181 -13.38 22.41 -2.84
N GLY A 182 -13.15 21.36 -3.62
CA GLY A 182 -14.06 20.21 -3.73
C GLY A 182 -14.11 19.33 -2.48
N LYS A 183 -13.13 19.46 -1.58
CA LYS A 183 -13.09 18.69 -0.32
C LYS A 183 -13.80 19.39 0.84
N ILE A 184 -14.30 20.61 0.62
CA ILE A 184 -15.09 21.36 1.60
C ILE A 184 -16.52 20.82 1.60
N ARG A 185 -17.01 20.41 2.78
CA ARG A 185 -18.39 19.95 2.95
C ARG A 185 -19.35 21.05 2.51
N ASP A 186 -20.45 20.68 1.88
CA ASP A 186 -21.52 21.58 1.42
C ASP A 186 -21.15 22.52 0.24
N VAL A 187 -19.92 22.45 -0.29
CA VAL A 187 -19.49 23.20 -1.49
C VAL A 187 -19.81 22.41 -2.77
N GLY A 188 -19.42 21.14 -2.85
CA GLY A 188 -19.69 20.30 -4.03
C GLY A 188 -19.21 20.93 -5.34
N SER A 189 -20.07 20.90 -6.38
CA SER A 189 -19.78 21.45 -7.72
C SER A 189 -19.56 22.97 -7.76
N VAL A 190 -19.85 23.69 -6.66
CA VAL A 190 -19.52 25.12 -6.56
C VAL A 190 -18.01 25.35 -6.66
N GLY A 191 -17.19 24.42 -6.15
CA GLY A 191 -15.73 24.54 -6.23
C GLY A 191 -15.21 24.57 -7.67
N GLU A 192 -15.76 23.72 -8.54
CA GLU A 192 -15.44 23.69 -9.97
C GLU A 192 -15.88 24.99 -10.67
N ALA A 193 -17.08 25.48 -10.33
CA ALA A 193 -17.60 26.73 -10.89
C ALA A 193 -16.74 27.96 -10.49
N ILE A 194 -16.24 27.99 -9.26
CA ILE A 194 -15.31 29.02 -8.78
C ILE A 194 -14.02 28.99 -9.61
N ILE A 195 -13.45 27.81 -9.83
CA ILE A 195 -12.18 27.68 -10.56
C ILE A 195 -12.37 28.09 -12.03
N ALA A 196 -13.41 27.60 -12.69
CA ALA A 196 -13.69 27.92 -14.09
C ALA A 196 -13.96 29.42 -14.31
N GLU A 197 -14.65 30.08 -13.38
CA GLU A 197 -14.92 31.52 -13.43
C GLU A 197 -13.66 32.35 -13.14
N ARG A 198 -12.81 31.91 -12.20
CA ARG A 198 -11.50 32.53 -11.90
C ARG A 198 -10.56 32.45 -13.10
N GLU A 199 -10.49 31.32 -13.78
CA GLU A 199 -9.62 31.13 -14.95
C GLU A 199 -10.03 32.01 -16.13
N ARG A 200 -11.33 32.28 -16.29
CA ARG A 200 -11.84 33.12 -17.38
C ARG A 200 -11.71 34.61 -17.11
N ASN A 201 -12.00 35.02 -15.87
CA ASN A 201 -12.22 36.42 -15.54
C ASN A 201 -11.23 36.96 -14.48
N GLY A 202 -10.21 36.18 -14.12
CA GLY A 202 -9.18 36.56 -13.15
C GLY A 202 -9.59 36.35 -11.69
N PRO A 203 -8.71 36.74 -10.73
CA PRO A 203 -8.95 36.54 -9.30
C PRO A 203 -10.19 37.27 -8.79
N TYR A 204 -10.70 36.83 -7.65
CA TYR A 204 -11.77 37.50 -6.92
C TYR A 204 -11.18 38.55 -5.99
N HIS A 205 -11.83 39.71 -5.91
CA HIS A 205 -11.37 40.83 -5.08
C HIS A 205 -12.19 41.03 -3.79
N SER A 206 -13.36 40.41 -3.70
CA SER A 206 -14.21 40.49 -2.50
C SER A 206 -15.22 39.33 -2.45
N LEU A 207 -15.87 39.17 -1.30
CA LEU A 207 -16.96 38.21 -1.13
C LEU A 207 -18.15 38.51 -2.06
N LEU A 208 -18.45 39.80 -2.29
CA LEU A 208 -19.51 40.22 -3.21
C LEU A 208 -19.15 39.87 -4.66
N ASP A 209 -17.90 40.08 -5.03
CA ASP A 209 -17.38 39.73 -6.36
C ASP A 209 -17.52 38.23 -6.62
N LEU A 210 -17.09 37.39 -5.67
CA LEU A 210 -17.26 35.94 -5.70
C LEU A 210 -18.75 35.54 -5.84
N ALA A 211 -19.63 36.07 -4.98
CA ALA A 211 -21.04 35.71 -4.93
C ALA A 211 -21.85 36.14 -6.17
N THR A 212 -21.41 37.20 -6.86
CA THR A 212 -22.09 37.73 -8.04
C THR A 212 -21.61 37.07 -9.33
N ARG A 213 -20.30 36.83 -9.47
CA ARG A 213 -19.66 36.23 -10.65
C ARG A 213 -19.96 34.74 -10.80
N VAL A 214 -19.84 33.97 -9.72
CA VAL A 214 -19.95 32.51 -9.81
C VAL A 214 -21.40 32.07 -10.05
N LYS A 215 -21.60 31.29 -11.10
CA LYS A 215 -22.88 30.66 -11.45
C LYS A 215 -22.74 29.13 -11.43
N VAL A 216 -23.69 28.47 -10.81
CA VAL A 216 -23.69 27.03 -10.53
C VAL A 216 -24.90 26.39 -11.22
N SER A 217 -24.67 25.30 -11.97
CA SER A 217 -25.68 24.47 -12.68
C SER A 217 -26.48 25.18 -13.79
N GLN A 218 -27.20 24.39 -14.61
CA GLN A 218 -28.18 24.87 -15.57
C GLN A 218 -29.61 24.72 -14.99
N PRO A 219 -30.46 25.77 -14.99
CA PRO A 219 -30.14 27.16 -15.30
C PRO A 219 -29.20 27.76 -14.25
N ALA A 220 -28.40 28.75 -14.66
CA ALA A 220 -27.37 29.42 -13.85
C ALA A 220 -27.92 29.95 -12.51
N ARG A 221 -27.64 29.24 -11.41
CA ARG A 221 -28.01 29.65 -10.05
C ARG A 221 -26.84 30.33 -9.37
N ARG A 222 -27.12 31.28 -8.47
CA ARG A 222 -26.09 31.86 -7.61
C ARG A 222 -25.60 30.81 -6.60
N ILE A 223 -24.40 31.02 -6.06
CA ILE A 223 -23.89 30.24 -4.93
C ILE A 223 -24.94 30.24 -3.81
N SER A 224 -25.23 29.06 -3.25
CA SER A 224 -26.14 28.95 -2.12
C SER A 224 -25.53 29.57 -0.86
N ILE A 225 -26.36 30.09 0.04
CA ILE A 225 -25.87 30.65 1.32
C ILE A 225 -25.11 29.58 2.12
N THR A 226 -25.53 28.32 2.04
CA THR A 226 -24.85 27.19 2.69
C THR A 226 -23.43 26.99 2.15
N ALA A 227 -23.26 26.96 0.83
CA ALA A 227 -21.93 26.79 0.22
C ALA A 227 -21.04 28.01 0.50
N LEU A 228 -21.58 29.23 0.44
CA LEU A 228 -20.84 30.45 0.76
C LEU A 228 -20.37 30.45 2.22
N ARG A 229 -21.24 30.01 3.14
CA ARG A 229 -20.89 29.87 4.56
C ARG A 229 -19.79 28.82 4.77
N ALA A 230 -19.87 27.68 4.10
CA ALA A 230 -18.86 26.64 4.18
C ALA A 230 -17.48 27.12 3.65
N LEU A 231 -17.46 27.91 2.57
CA LEU A 231 -16.24 28.55 2.05
C LEU A 231 -15.64 29.52 3.08
N ILE A 232 -16.46 30.33 3.76
CA ILE A 232 -15.97 31.25 4.80
C ILE A 232 -15.46 30.47 6.02
N GLU A 233 -16.21 29.49 6.51
CA GLU A 233 -15.86 28.74 7.73
C GLU A 233 -14.60 27.88 7.55
N SER A 234 -14.37 27.37 6.34
CA SER A 234 -13.17 26.61 5.98
C SER A 234 -11.91 27.48 5.78
N GLY A 235 -12.06 28.80 5.69
CA GLY A 235 -10.95 29.74 5.44
C GLY A 235 -10.71 30.07 3.97
N ALA A 236 -11.51 29.55 3.05
CA ALA A 236 -11.39 29.79 1.60
C ALA A 236 -11.47 31.28 1.21
N CYS A 237 -12.12 32.09 2.04
CA CYS A 237 -12.33 33.51 1.82
C CYS A 237 -11.50 34.41 2.77
N ASP A 238 -10.50 33.88 3.48
CA ASP A 238 -9.73 34.63 4.48
C ASP A 238 -8.96 35.81 3.84
N ALA A 239 -8.67 35.76 2.53
CA ALA A 239 -8.09 36.86 1.77
C ALA A 239 -8.99 38.12 1.72
N PHE A 240 -10.30 37.99 1.97
CA PHE A 240 -11.26 39.10 1.92
C PHE A 240 -11.57 39.70 3.29
N GLY A 241 -10.99 39.17 4.37
CA GLY A 241 -11.17 39.66 5.73
C GLY A 241 -11.42 38.56 6.76
N THR A 242 -11.73 38.97 7.99
CA THR A 242 -11.91 38.02 9.10
C THR A 242 -13.18 37.18 8.94
N ARG A 243 -13.10 35.88 9.28
CA ARG A 243 -14.26 34.96 9.25
C ARG A 243 -15.47 35.46 10.05
N LYS A 244 -15.23 36.13 11.19
CA LYS A 244 -16.28 36.75 12.02
C LYS A 244 -16.94 37.95 11.34
N GLY A 245 -16.22 38.69 10.50
CA GLY A 245 -16.76 39.79 9.70
C GLY A 245 -17.64 39.29 8.55
N CYS A 246 -17.25 38.18 7.91
CA CYS A 246 -17.96 37.60 6.78
C CYS A 246 -19.17 36.72 7.17
N SER A 247 -19.22 36.22 8.42
CA SER A 247 -20.27 35.32 8.91
C SER A 247 -21.42 36.02 9.67
N LYS A 248 -21.25 37.29 10.06
CA LYS A 248 -22.27 38.01 10.81
C LYS A 248 -23.50 38.27 9.94
N ARG A 249 -24.62 37.64 10.31
CA ARG A 249 -25.97 38.12 9.95
C ARG A 249 -26.17 39.46 10.63
N SER A 250 -26.46 40.51 9.85
CA SER A 250 -27.27 41.63 10.34
C SER A 250 -28.68 41.13 10.61
#